data_AF-A0A919LTZ3-F1
#
_entry.id   AF-A0A919LTZ3-F1
#
_cell.length_a   1.000
_cell.length_b   1.000
_cell.length_c   1.000
_cell.angle_alpha   90.00
_cell.angle_beta   90.00
_cell.angle_gamma   90.00
#
_symmetry.space_group_name_H-M   'P 1'
#
loop_
_entity.id
_entity.type
_entity.pdbx_description
1 polymer ?
#
loop_
_entity_poly.entity_id
_entity_poly.type
_entity_poly.pdbx_seq_one_letter_code
_entity_poly.pdbx_strand_id
1 'polypeptide(L)'
;MSHLGSSFLSLMDNAEVLRGTLALYEWTDSEMNRRRLEAILDVKHRATERFAQGHLVRGVQIEVTLDSHGFAGRGDICLFGEMLSRFFALYTDIYLFNRLIIILQPTGERLEWEEKHSRRIPG
;
A
#
# COMPACT_ATOMS: atom_id res chain seq x y z
N MET A 1 -1.43 12.06 20.89
CA MET A 1 -2.25 11.47 19.82
C MET A 1 -1.35 10.48 19.08
N SER A 2 -0.96 9.37 19.73
CA SER A 2 0.30 8.70 19.35
C SER A 2 0.25 7.17 19.50
N HIS A 3 -0.81 6.52 18.99
CA HIS A 3 -0.92 5.04 18.91
C HIS A 3 -1.46 4.52 17.56
N LEU A 4 -1.72 5.41 16.59
CA LEU A 4 -2.36 5.05 15.32
C LEU A 4 -1.37 4.64 14.22
N GLY A 5 -0.06 4.81 14.36
CA GLY A 5 0.89 4.48 13.27
C GLY A 5 0.93 2.98 12.96
N SER A 6 1.45 2.18 13.90
CA SER A 6 1.65 0.74 13.69
C SER A 6 0.35 -0.09 13.78
N SER A 7 -0.57 0.30 14.66
CA SER A 7 -1.86 -0.41 14.80
C SER A 7 -2.71 -0.26 13.53
N PHE A 8 -2.81 0.95 12.97
CA PHE A 8 -3.64 1.22 11.80
C PHE A 8 -3.12 0.50 10.56
N LEU A 9 -1.80 0.43 10.36
CA LEU A 9 -1.24 -0.37 9.26
C LEU A 9 -1.58 -1.85 9.41
N SER A 10 -1.58 -2.40 10.63
CA SER A 10 -2.05 -3.78 10.87
C SER A 10 -3.53 -3.98 10.58
N LEU A 11 -4.38 -2.96 10.76
CA LEU A 11 -5.81 -3.00 10.46
C LEU A 11 -6.12 -2.94 8.95
N MET A 12 -5.16 -2.49 8.13
CA MET A 12 -5.33 -2.34 6.68
C MET A 12 -4.99 -3.60 5.88
N ASP A 13 -4.85 -4.76 6.53
CA ASP A 13 -4.64 -6.07 5.88
C ASP A 13 -5.93 -6.65 5.25
N ASN A 14 -6.88 -5.79 4.92
CA ASN A 14 -8.16 -6.12 4.31
C ASN A 14 -8.49 -5.10 3.21
N ALA A 15 -8.85 -5.61 2.03
CA ALA A 15 -9.25 -4.79 0.89
C ALA A 15 -10.42 -3.85 1.19
N GLU A 16 -11.40 -4.26 2.00
CA GLU A 16 -12.53 -3.41 2.39
C GLU A 16 -12.09 -2.21 3.22
N VAL A 17 -11.18 -2.41 4.17
CA VAL A 17 -10.63 -1.34 5.02
C VAL A 17 -9.78 -0.39 4.18
N LEU A 18 -8.95 -0.91 3.28
CA LEU A 18 -8.16 -0.08 2.36
C LEU A 18 -9.07 0.74 1.44
N ARG A 19 -10.07 0.12 0.81
CA ARG A 19 -11.05 0.81 -0.05
C ARG A 19 -11.78 1.91 0.73
N GLY A 20 -12.30 1.60 1.91
CA GLY A 20 -13.00 2.56 2.76
C GLY A 20 -12.10 3.74 3.15
N THR A 21 -10.85 3.47 3.50
CA THR A 21 -9.88 4.52 3.88
C THR A 21 -9.53 5.41 2.69
N LEU A 22 -9.30 4.84 1.51
CA LEU A 22 -9.02 5.62 0.30
C LEU A 22 -10.25 6.42 -0.18
N ALA A 23 -11.45 5.87 -0.01
CA ALA A 23 -12.70 6.54 -0.35
C ALA A 23 -12.93 7.82 0.48
N LEU A 24 -12.38 7.93 1.69
CA LEU A 24 -12.43 9.17 2.48
C LEU A 24 -11.68 10.34 1.80
N TYR A 25 -10.75 10.04 0.90
CA TYR A 25 -10.01 11.02 0.11
C TYR A 25 -10.61 11.22 -1.29
N GLU A 26 -11.68 10.50 -1.63
CA GLU A 26 -12.40 10.67 -2.89
C GLU A 26 -13.50 11.73 -2.69
N TRP A 27 -13.21 12.96 -3.13
CA TRP A 27 -14.09 14.12 -2.98
C TRP A 27 -14.68 14.58 -4.32
N THR A 28 -14.33 13.89 -5.41
CA THR A 28 -14.62 14.31 -6.78
C THR A 28 -15.69 13.49 -7.49
N ASP A 29 -16.33 12.52 -6.81
CA ASP A 29 -17.31 11.57 -7.39
C ASP A 29 -16.85 10.96 -8.72
N SER A 30 -15.54 10.77 -8.88
CA SER A 30 -14.94 10.31 -10.13
C SER A 30 -15.27 8.84 -10.33
N GLU A 31 -16.04 8.53 -11.38
CA GLU A 31 -16.36 7.15 -11.75
C GLU A 31 -15.07 6.32 -11.96
N MET A 32 -14.02 6.94 -12.50
CA MET A 32 -12.72 6.30 -12.68
C MET A 32 -12.11 5.90 -11.33
N ASN A 33 -12.15 6.78 -10.32
CA ASN A 33 -11.60 6.47 -9.01
C ASN A 33 -12.42 5.39 -8.31
N ARG A 34 -13.75 5.43 -8.42
CA ARG A 34 -14.62 4.37 -7.92
C ARG A 34 -14.27 3.00 -8.54
N ARG A 35 -14.10 2.95 -9.86
CA ARG A 35 -13.67 1.71 -10.56
C ARG A 35 -12.31 1.21 -10.07
N ARG A 36 -11.33 2.10 -9.88
CA ARG A 36 -10.01 1.73 -9.32
C ARG A 36 -10.10 1.18 -7.89
N LEU A 37 -10.97 1.76 -7.05
CA LEU A 37 -11.20 1.27 -5.69
C LEU A 37 -11.86 -0.11 -5.72
N GLU A 38 -12.92 -0.29 -6.52
CA GLU A 38 -13.60 -1.58 -6.70
C GLU A 38 -12.64 -2.67 -7.23
N ALA A 39 -11.63 -2.27 -7.99
CA ALA A 39 -10.60 -3.17 -8.53
C ALA A 39 -9.57 -3.64 -7.50
N ILE A 40 -9.58 -3.15 -6.26
CA ILE A 40 -8.77 -3.70 -5.17
C ILE A 40 -9.43 -5.00 -4.70
N LEU A 41 -8.83 -6.14 -5.03
CA LEU A 41 -9.41 -7.46 -4.75
C LEU A 41 -9.00 -8.00 -3.38
N ASP A 42 -7.72 -7.86 -3.02
CA ASP A 42 -7.15 -8.44 -1.81
C ASP A 42 -5.99 -7.58 -1.29
N VAL A 43 -5.75 -7.59 0.01
CA VAL A 43 -4.62 -6.91 0.66
C VAL A 43 -4.08 -7.84 1.72
N LYS A 44 -2.76 -8.05 1.73
CA LYS A 44 -2.09 -8.93 2.70
C LYS A 44 -0.86 -8.26 3.25
N HIS A 45 -0.75 -8.26 4.57
CA HIS A 45 0.41 -7.75 5.28
C HIS A 45 1.25 -8.89 5.84
N ARG A 46 2.57 -8.78 5.71
CA ARG A 46 3.50 -9.75 6.26
C ARG A 46 4.67 -9.02 6.91
N ALA A 47 4.92 -9.33 8.18
CA ALA A 47 6.16 -8.92 8.84
C ALA A 47 7.36 -9.57 8.14
N THR A 48 8.38 -8.78 7.87
CA THR A 48 9.59 -9.22 7.18
C THR A 48 10.81 -8.60 7.83
N GLU A 49 11.96 -9.23 7.63
CA GLU A 49 13.25 -8.76 8.13
C GLU A 49 14.29 -8.88 7.02
N ARG A 50 15.20 -7.92 6.94
CA ARG A 50 16.35 -7.99 6.03
C ARG A 50 17.60 -7.45 6.68
N PHE A 51 18.75 -7.92 6.24
CA PHE A 51 20.02 -7.33 6.64
C PHE A 51 20.30 -6.07 5.79
N ALA A 52 20.68 -4.99 6.46
CA ALA A 52 21.12 -3.75 5.85
C ALA A 52 22.33 -3.26 6.61
N GLN A 53 23.44 -2.92 5.93
CA GLN A 53 24.59 -2.25 6.55
C GLN A 53 25.04 -2.89 7.89
N GLY A 54 25.11 -4.23 7.95
CA GLY A 54 25.58 -4.96 9.13
C GLY A 54 24.58 -5.11 10.28
N HIS A 55 23.33 -4.67 10.14
CA HIS A 55 22.28 -4.86 11.14
C HIS A 55 21.00 -5.44 10.52
N LEU A 56 20.17 -6.06 11.36
CA LEU A 56 18.85 -6.57 10.98
C LEU A 56 17.83 -5.43 11.04
N VAL A 57 17.13 -5.19 9.94
CA VAL A 57 16.06 -4.20 9.83
C VAL A 57 14.74 -4.92 9.69
N ARG A 58 13.74 -4.49 10.46
CA ARG A 58 12.37 -5.00 10.39
C ARG A 58 11.54 -4.15 9.43
N GLY A 59 10.56 -4.78 8.80
CA GLY A 59 9.64 -4.10 7.91
C GLY A 59 8.34 -4.84 7.73
N VAL A 60 7.46 -4.22 6.93
CA VAL A 60 6.19 -4.80 6.53
C VAL A 60 6.13 -4.88 5.02
N GLN A 61 5.92 -6.09 4.52
CA GLN A 61 5.56 -6.31 3.13
C GLN A 61 4.04 -6.19 3.00
N ILE A 62 3.60 -5.34 2.08
CA ILE A 62 2.20 -5.11 1.76
C ILE A 62 1.99 -5.61 0.34
N GLU A 63 1.16 -6.62 0.18
CA GLU A 63 0.78 -7.17 -1.12
C GLU A 63 -0.67 -6.77 -1.42
N VAL A 64 -0.88 -6.09 -2.53
CA VAL A 64 -2.21 -5.67 -3.00
C VAL A 64 -2.51 -6.39 -4.30
N THR A 65 -3.61 -7.14 -4.35
CA THR A 65 -4.08 -7.77 -5.58
C THR A 65 -5.08 -6.85 -6.27
N LEU A 66 -4.84 -6.52 -7.54
CA LEU A 66 -5.69 -5.65 -8.34
C LEU A 66 -6.29 -6.40 -9.53
N ASP A 67 -7.55 -6.12 -9.85
CA ASP A 67 -8.12 -6.42 -11.16
C ASP A 67 -7.64 -5.37 -12.17
N SER A 68 -6.84 -5.80 -13.16
CA SER A 68 -6.30 -4.92 -14.18
C SER A 68 -7.39 -4.26 -15.04
N HIS A 69 -8.59 -4.86 -15.15
CA HIS A 69 -9.70 -4.31 -15.92
C HIS A 69 -10.32 -3.04 -15.31
N GLY A 70 -10.06 -2.77 -14.03
CA GLY A 70 -10.52 -1.54 -13.39
C GLY A 70 -9.68 -0.29 -13.69
N PHE A 71 -8.60 -0.44 -14.46
CA PHE A 71 -7.63 0.62 -14.77
C PHE A 71 -7.56 0.89 -16.27
N ALA A 72 -7.18 2.11 -16.65
CA ALA A 72 -7.04 2.48 -18.07
C ALA A 72 -5.85 1.79 -18.78
N GLY A 73 -4.96 1.14 -18.02
CA GLY A 73 -3.81 0.41 -18.51
C GLY A 73 -2.65 0.43 -17.52
N ARG A 74 -1.49 -0.11 -17.94
CA ARG A 74 -0.31 -0.26 -17.08
C ARG A 74 0.19 1.05 -16.47
N GLY A 75 0.15 2.16 -17.22
CA GLY A 75 0.55 3.47 -16.71
C GLY A 75 -0.32 3.95 -15.54
N ASP A 76 -1.63 3.72 -15.64
CA ASP A 76 -2.59 4.05 -14.58
C ASP A 76 -2.35 3.20 -13.32
N ILE A 77 -2.10 1.91 -13.51
CA ILE A 77 -1.73 0.97 -12.43
C ILE A 77 -0.44 1.41 -11.73
N CYS A 78 0.60 1.79 -12.49
CA CYS A 78 1.86 2.24 -11.92
C CYS A 78 1.69 3.54 -11.11
N LEU A 79 0.92 4.50 -11.60
CA LEU A 79 0.61 5.73 -10.87
C LEU A 79 -0.18 5.46 -9.59
N PHE A 80 -1.17 4.57 -9.67
CA PHE A 80 -1.92 4.13 -8.49
C PHE A 80 -1.02 3.44 -7.46
N GLY A 81 -0.09 2.59 -7.91
CA GLY A 81 0.88 1.94 -7.03
C GLY A 81 1.87 2.92 -6.38
N GLU A 82 2.32 3.96 -7.09
CA GLU A 82 3.12 5.03 -6.48
C GLU A 82 2.36 5.79 -5.39
N MET A 83 1.07 6.08 -5.66
CA MET A 83 0.17 6.70 -4.69
C MET A 83 0.03 5.81 -3.45
N LEU A 84 -0.25 4.51 -3.61
CA LEU A 84 -0.33 3.56 -2.51
C LEU A 84 0.99 3.44 -1.73
N SER A 85 2.12 3.35 -2.43
CA SER A 85 3.44 3.28 -1.81
C SER A 85 3.68 4.49 -0.89
N ARG A 86 3.31 5.70 -1.35
CA ARG A 86 3.42 6.91 -0.55
C ARG A 86 2.40 6.95 0.59
N PHE A 87 1.17 6.49 0.33
CA PHE A 87 0.12 6.39 1.35
C PHE A 87 0.57 5.50 2.52
N PHE A 88 1.03 4.27 2.25
CA PHE A 88 1.49 3.37 3.32
C PHE A 88 2.71 3.90 4.07
N ALA A 89 3.60 4.64 3.40
CA ALA A 89 4.74 5.28 4.06
C ALA A 89 4.30 6.29 5.14
N LEU A 90 3.12 6.90 5.03
CA LEU A 90 2.60 7.81 6.05
C LEU A 90 2.23 7.10 7.37
N TYR A 91 1.90 5.81 7.30
CA TYR A 91 1.45 5.01 8.44
C TYR A 91 2.52 4.02 8.92
N THR A 92 3.62 3.88 8.18
CA THR A 92 4.73 3.02 8.60
C THR A 92 5.51 3.70 9.73
N ASP A 93 5.76 2.95 10.80
CA ASP A 93 6.61 3.40 11.90
C ASP A 93 8.01 3.78 11.38
N ILE A 94 8.64 4.77 12.03
CA ILE A 94 9.92 5.34 11.64
C ILE A 94 11.06 4.30 11.69
N TYR A 95 10.88 3.24 12.46
CA TYR A 95 11.83 2.14 12.61
C TYR A 95 11.59 0.97 11.66
N LEU A 96 10.51 1.02 10.86
CA LEU A 96 10.16 -0.03 9.91
C LEU A 96 10.32 0.47 8.48
N PHE A 97 10.85 -0.38 7.61
CA PHE A 97 10.68 -0.16 6.17
C PHE A 97 9.33 -0.73 5.72
N ASN A 98 8.77 -0.18 4.66
CA ASN A 98 7.67 -0.81 3.95
C ASN A 98 8.10 -1.28 2.57
N ARG A 99 7.45 -2.32 2.06
CA ARG A 99 7.62 -2.79 0.69
C ARG A 99 6.25 -3.06 0.11
N LEU A 100 5.88 -2.30 -0.92
CA LEU A 100 4.64 -2.53 -1.66
C LEU A 100 4.89 -3.46 -2.84
N ILE A 101 4.03 -4.46 -2.95
CA ILE A 101 3.90 -5.32 -4.12
C ILE A 101 2.47 -5.24 -4.62
N ILE A 102 2.32 -5.16 -5.93
CA ILE A 102 1.04 -5.30 -6.60
C ILE A 102 1.03 -6.56 -7.45
N ILE A 103 -0.01 -7.38 -7.27
CA ILE A 103 -0.27 -8.57 -8.09
C ILE A 103 -1.46 -8.26 -9.00
N LEU A 104 -1.26 -8.35 -10.31
CA LEU A 104 -2.30 -8.05 -11.29
C LEU A 104 -3.06 -9.30 -11.71
N GLN A 105 -4.37 -9.29 -11.53
CA GLN A 105 -5.27 -10.30 -12.11
C GLN A 105 -5.80 -9.83 -13.46
N PRO A 106 -5.99 -10.74 -14.44
CA PRO A 106 -5.73 -12.19 -14.36
C PRO A 106 -4.28 -12.59 -14.67
N THR A 107 -3.41 -11.66 -15.08
CA THR A 107 -2.08 -11.97 -15.64
C THR A 107 -1.10 -12.61 -14.66
N GLY A 108 -1.27 -12.40 -13.36
CA GLY A 108 -0.29 -12.73 -12.32
C GLY A 108 0.96 -11.84 -12.32
N GLU A 109 1.00 -10.76 -13.13
CA GLU A 109 2.16 -9.85 -13.16
C GLU A 109 2.39 -9.25 -11.77
N ARG A 110 3.65 -9.29 -11.33
CA ARG A 110 4.09 -8.78 -10.04
C ARG A 110 4.89 -7.51 -10.25
N LEU A 111 4.37 -6.41 -9.70
CA LEU A 111 5.02 -5.10 -9.69
C LEU A 111 5.50 -4.80 -8.27
N GLU A 112 6.72 -4.28 -8.13
CA GLU A 112 7.30 -3.97 -6.83
C GLU A 112 7.81 -2.53 -6.78
N TRP A 113 7.59 -1.88 -5.64
CA TRP A 113 8.05 -0.52 -5.38
C TRP A 113 9.22 -0.54 -4.41
N GLU A 114 10.13 0.42 -4.58
CA GLU A 114 11.27 0.61 -3.67
C GLU A 114 10.82 0.89 -2.23
N GLU A 115 11.64 0.46 -1.28
CA GLU A 115 11.36 0.59 0.14
C GLU A 115 11.39 2.06 0.58
N LYS A 116 10.27 2.55 1.11
CA LYS A 116 10.22 3.89 1.69
C LYS A 116 10.53 3.80 3.19
N HIS A 117 11.52 4.59 3.60
CA HIS A 117 11.93 4.74 4.99
C HIS A 117 11.37 6.08 5.51
N SER A 118 10.50 6.01 6.50
CA SER A 118 9.87 7.20 7.08
C SER A 118 10.86 7.94 8.00
N ARG A 119 11.42 9.07 7.54
CA ARG A 119 12.31 9.94 8.35
C ARG A 119 11.57 10.92 9.28
N ARG A 120 10.30 10.67 9.61
CA ARG A 120 9.53 11.59 10.48
C ARG A 120 9.87 11.35 11.95
N ILE A 121 9.81 12.38 12.79
CA ILE A 121 9.84 12.24 14.26
C ILE A 121 8.36 12.17 14.69
N PRO A 122 7.91 11.17 15.46
CA PRO A 122 6.53 11.13 15.96
C PRO A 122 6.23 12.36 16.84
N GLY A 123 5.06 12.96 16.63
CA GLY A 123 4.53 14.03 17.48
C GLY A 123 3.72 13.53 18.67
#